data_AF-A0A4Q1KXC1-F1
#
_entry.id   AF-A0A4Q1KXC1-F1
#
_cell.length_a   1.000
_cell.length_b   1.000
_cell.length_c   1.000
_cell.angle_alpha   90.00
_cell.angle_beta   90.00
_cell.angle_gamma   90.00
#
_symmetry.space_group_name_H-M   'P 1'
#
loop_
_entity.id
_entity.type
_entity.pdbx_description
1 polymer ?
#
loop_
_entity_poly.entity_id
_entity_poly.type
_entity_poly.pdbx_seq_one_letter_code
_entity_poly.pdbx_strand_id
1 'polypeptide(L)'
;MDAPKEILKELYWSFYQVFSDKEKFEKELIEYNTRLLKPKPKLDRIIYPENKIVIQFMVYQDSDDNESDYDEERQILLETNNISGFTISELMFQINNKVVENEEDNIDISEQDAVFFEGLEYLTDDDPDYTQTKVYYMILGS
;
A
#
# COMPACT_ATOMS: atom_id res chain seq x y z
N MET A 1 18.87 -1.06 13.54
CA MET A 1 17.63 -1.62 12.95
C MET A 1 17.03 -0.50 12.15
N ASP A 2 16.88 -0.66 10.84
CA ASP A 2 16.36 0.40 9.97
C ASP A 2 14.90 0.69 10.33
N ALA A 3 14.50 1.96 10.23
CA ALA A 3 13.11 2.35 10.47
C ALA A 3 12.19 1.76 9.38
N PRO A 4 10.93 1.40 9.69
CA PRO A 4 9.96 0.88 8.72
C PRO A 4 9.88 1.70 7.43
N LYS A 5 9.88 3.04 7.56
CA LYS A 5 9.93 3.99 6.43
C LYS A 5 11.12 3.76 5.50
N GLU A 6 12.31 3.52 6.04
CA GLU A 6 13.53 3.30 5.23
C GLU A 6 13.52 1.93 4.54
N ILE A 7 12.93 0.92 5.16
CA ILE A 7 12.80 -0.42 4.55
C ILE A 7 11.83 -0.38 3.37
N LEU A 8 10.71 0.33 3.51
CA LEU A 8 9.70 0.43 2.46
C LEU A 8 10.16 1.28 1.28
N LYS A 9 11.00 2.30 1.50
CA LYS A 9 11.63 3.08 0.41
C LYS A 9 12.52 2.24 -0.52
N GLU A 10 13.03 1.11 -0.05
CA GLU A 10 13.82 0.19 -0.88
C GLU A 10 12.94 -0.83 -1.64
N LEU A 11 11.63 -0.85 -1.38
CA LEU A 11 10.69 -1.75 -2.01
C LEU A 11 9.94 -1.04 -3.14
N TYR A 12 10.10 -1.53 -4.36
CA TYR A 12 9.44 -0.96 -5.54
C TYR A 12 8.23 -1.81 -5.90
N TRP A 13 7.10 -1.16 -6.13
CA TRP A 13 5.86 -1.82 -6.53
C TRP A 13 4.92 -0.87 -7.27
N SER A 14 4.13 -1.41 -8.20
CA SER A 14 3.02 -0.70 -8.83
C SER A 14 1.72 -1.48 -8.67
N PHE A 15 0.60 -0.78 -8.57
CA PHE A 15 -0.72 -1.36 -8.38
C PHE A 15 -1.42 -1.58 -9.73
N TYR A 16 -1.36 -2.79 -10.28
CA TYR A 16 -1.90 -3.09 -11.63
C TYR A 16 -2.74 -4.35 -11.72
N GLN A 17 -2.82 -5.16 -10.66
CA GLN A 17 -3.69 -6.35 -10.63
C GLN A 17 -3.93 -6.85 -9.21
N VAL A 18 -5.05 -7.52 -9.02
CA VAL A 18 -5.38 -8.29 -7.81
C VAL A 18 -4.69 -9.66 -7.86
N PHE A 19 -4.22 -10.15 -6.72
CA PHE A 19 -3.64 -11.49 -6.61
C PHE A 19 -4.54 -12.41 -5.81
N SER A 20 -4.78 -13.62 -6.33
CA SER A 20 -5.64 -14.62 -5.67
C SER A 20 -5.09 -15.13 -4.33
N ASP A 21 -3.76 -15.06 -4.16
CA ASP A 21 -3.07 -15.56 -2.99
C ASP A 21 -1.72 -14.86 -2.82
N LYS A 22 -1.23 -14.89 -1.58
CA LYS A 22 0.00 -14.22 -1.17
C LYS A 22 1.24 -14.81 -1.87
N GLU A 23 1.28 -16.11 -2.14
CA GLU A 23 2.46 -16.75 -2.74
C GLU A 23 2.70 -16.24 -4.17
N LYS A 24 1.64 -16.07 -4.96
CA LYS A 24 1.72 -15.45 -6.29
C LYS A 24 2.18 -14.00 -6.21
N PHE A 25 1.61 -13.23 -5.29
CA PHE A 25 2.03 -11.84 -5.07
C PHE A 25 3.51 -11.74 -4.70
N GLU A 26 3.99 -12.58 -3.77
CA GLU A 26 5.39 -12.61 -3.35
C GLU A 26 6.35 -12.88 -4.51
N LYS A 27 6.00 -13.80 -5.41
CA LYS A 27 6.77 -14.08 -6.63
C LYS A 27 6.83 -12.86 -7.54
N GLU A 28 5.69 -12.24 -7.81
CA GLU A 28 5.63 -11.06 -8.68
C GLU A 28 6.38 -9.87 -8.07
N LEU A 29 6.26 -9.64 -6.75
CA LEU A 29 6.99 -8.59 -6.04
C LEU A 29 8.52 -8.78 -6.13
N ILE A 30 9.00 -10.02 -6.02
CA ILE A 30 10.41 -10.35 -6.22
C ILE A 30 10.82 -10.10 -7.68
N GLU A 31 10.03 -10.57 -8.64
CA GLU A 31 10.31 -10.44 -10.07
C GLU A 31 10.33 -8.97 -10.51
N TYR A 32 9.37 -8.17 -10.02
CA TYR A 32 9.30 -6.73 -10.24
C TYR A 32 10.58 -6.02 -9.77
N ASN A 33 10.99 -6.23 -8.52
CA ASN A 33 12.21 -5.63 -7.98
C ASN A 33 13.48 -6.14 -8.71
N THR A 34 13.50 -7.42 -9.10
CA THR A 34 14.63 -8.00 -9.85
C THR A 34 14.77 -7.40 -11.24
N ARG A 35 13.66 -7.17 -11.96
CA ARG A 35 13.64 -6.50 -13.27
C ARG A 35 14.21 -5.09 -13.19
N LEU A 36 13.98 -4.38 -12.10
CA LEU A 36 14.51 -3.03 -11.84
C LEU A 36 15.95 -3.02 -11.28
N LEU A 37 16.63 -4.17 -11.25
CA LEU A 37 17.98 -4.34 -10.70
C LEU A 37 18.09 -3.90 -9.23
N LYS A 38 17.00 -4.04 -8.47
CA LYS A 38 16.94 -3.71 -7.04
C LYS A 38 17.28 -4.93 -6.17
N PRO A 39 17.71 -4.73 -4.91
CA PRO A 39 17.91 -5.83 -3.97
C PRO A 39 16.63 -6.66 -3.81
N LYS A 40 16.79 -7.98 -3.64
CA LYS A 40 15.65 -8.85 -3.35
C LYS A 40 15.00 -8.40 -2.03
N PRO A 41 13.68 -8.15 -2.00
CA PRO A 41 13.00 -7.73 -0.79
C PRO A 41 13.01 -8.84 0.28
N LYS A 42 13.20 -8.45 1.54
CA LYS A 42 13.19 -9.36 2.69
C LYS A 42 11.76 -9.61 3.16
N LEU A 43 11.02 -10.38 2.38
CA LEU A 43 9.56 -10.58 2.53
C LEU A 43 9.09 -10.95 3.95
N ASP A 44 9.84 -11.81 4.66
CA ASP A 44 9.50 -12.27 6.01
C ASP A 44 9.89 -11.28 7.13
N ARG A 45 10.52 -10.14 6.79
CA ARG A 45 10.92 -9.14 7.77
C ARG A 45 9.68 -8.51 8.38
N ILE A 46 9.55 -8.59 9.71
CA ILE A 46 8.55 -7.82 10.46
C ILE A 46 8.87 -6.34 10.32
N ILE A 47 7.87 -5.56 9.91
CA ILE A 47 8.01 -4.14 9.64
C ILE A 47 7.18 -3.28 10.58
N TYR A 48 5.98 -3.73 10.95
CA TYR A 48 5.13 -3.07 11.93
C TYR A 48 4.75 -4.08 13.01
N PRO A 49 5.07 -3.83 14.29
CA PRO A 49 4.73 -4.75 15.38
C PRO A 49 3.24 -4.75 15.74
N GLU A 50 2.46 -3.83 15.17
CA GLU A 50 1.01 -3.76 15.36
C GLU A 50 0.30 -4.89 14.61
N ASN A 51 -0.82 -5.35 15.17
CA ASN A 51 -1.68 -6.35 14.51
C ASN A 51 -2.77 -5.71 13.64
N LYS A 52 -2.92 -4.39 13.74
CA LYS A 52 -3.95 -3.60 13.07
C LYS A 52 -3.41 -2.22 12.77
N ILE A 53 -3.53 -1.79 11.52
CA ILE A 53 -3.13 -0.47 11.03
C ILE A 53 -4.12 0.02 9.99
N VAL A 54 -4.20 1.34 9.81
CA VAL A 54 -4.97 1.96 8.72
C VAL A 54 -3.98 2.57 7.74
N ILE A 55 -4.21 2.38 6.45
CA ILE A 55 -3.47 3.04 5.39
C ILE A 55 -4.39 4.05 4.73
N GLN A 56 -3.96 5.31 4.71
CA GLN A 56 -4.62 6.43 4.07
C GLN A 56 -3.88 6.80 2.80
N PHE A 57 -4.59 7.12 1.72
CA PHE A 57 -3.99 7.44 0.43
C PHE A 57 -4.92 8.29 -0.42
N MET A 58 -4.34 9.05 -1.34
CA MET A 58 -5.08 9.87 -2.29
C MET A 58 -5.28 9.12 -3.60
N VAL A 59 -6.43 9.32 -4.20
CA VAL A 59 -6.82 8.74 -5.48
C VAL A 59 -7.35 9.87 -6.36
N TYR A 60 -6.86 9.95 -7.59
CA TYR A 60 -7.37 10.91 -8.58
C TYR A 60 -8.61 10.35 -9.26
N GLN A 61 -9.73 11.06 -9.17
CA GLN A 61 -10.92 10.76 -9.98
C GLN A 61 -10.90 11.64 -11.24
N ASP A 62 -10.68 11.02 -12.40
CA ASP A 62 -10.94 11.67 -13.68
C ASP A 62 -12.45 11.61 -13.92
N SER A 63 -13.12 12.76 -13.92
CA SER A 63 -14.55 12.81 -14.17
C SER A 63 -14.79 13.02 -15.67
N ASP A 64 -15.32 11.99 -16.33
CA ASP A 64 -15.72 12.05 -17.75
C ASP A 64 -16.80 13.13 -18.02
N ASP A 65 -17.40 13.72 -16.98
CA ASP A 65 -18.64 14.51 -17.03
C ASP A 65 -18.49 16.03 -16.74
N ASN A 66 -17.32 16.63 -16.96
CA ASN A 66 -17.05 18.07 -16.69
C ASN A 66 -17.29 18.49 -15.23
N GLU A 67 -17.35 17.55 -14.28
CA GLU A 67 -17.19 17.89 -12.86
C GLU A 67 -15.69 17.95 -12.57
N SER A 68 -15.27 18.95 -11.79
CA SER A 68 -13.85 19.25 -11.56
C SER A 68 -13.08 18.02 -11.10
N ASP A 69 -11.89 17.77 -11.65
CA ASP A 69 -10.95 16.79 -11.11
C ASP A 69 -10.79 17.06 -9.60
N TYR A 70 -10.99 16.03 -8.78
CA TYR A 70 -10.75 16.13 -7.34
C TYR A 70 -10.01 14.90 -6.82
N ASP A 71 -9.13 15.17 -5.87
CA ASP A 71 -8.43 14.13 -5.14
C ASP A 71 -9.38 13.60 -4.06
N GLU A 72 -9.65 12.29 -4.08
CA GLU A 72 -10.40 11.62 -3.04
C GLU A 72 -9.44 10.95 -2.05
N GLU A 73 -9.60 11.28 -0.77
CA GLU A 73 -8.88 10.62 0.31
C GLU A 73 -9.57 9.31 0.67
N ARG A 74 -8.82 8.21 0.58
CA ARG A 74 -9.28 6.86 0.90
C ARG A 74 -8.53 6.27 2.06
N GLN A 75 -9.20 5.37 2.77
CA GLN A 75 -8.62 4.64 3.88
C GLN A 75 -8.93 3.15 3.76
N ILE A 76 -7.91 2.33 4.03
CA ILE A 76 -8.05 0.87 4.10
C ILE A 76 -7.56 0.37 5.45
N LEU A 77 -8.40 -0.44 6.09
CA LEU A 77 -8.02 -1.13 7.32
C LEU A 77 -7.31 -2.44 6.99
N LEU A 78 -6.14 -2.64 7.59
CA LEU A 78 -5.33 -3.85 7.49
C LEU A 78 -5.24 -4.54 8.85
N GLU A 79 -5.34 -5.86 8.85
CA GLU A 79 -5.26 -6.69 10.05
C GLU A 79 -4.37 -7.91 9.78
N THR A 80 -3.56 -8.30 10.76
CA THR A 80 -2.75 -9.54 10.70
C THR A 80 -3.06 -10.44 11.88
N ASN A 81 -3.05 -11.75 11.62
CA ASN A 81 -3.12 -12.78 12.65
C ASN A 81 -1.73 -13.17 13.20
N ASN A 82 -0.66 -12.59 12.65
CA ASN A 82 0.69 -12.79 13.15
C ASN A 82 0.90 -12.02 14.44
N ILE A 83 1.15 -12.74 15.55
CA ILE A 83 1.36 -12.16 16.88
C ILE A 83 2.58 -11.20 16.90
N SER A 84 3.53 -11.38 15.98
CA SER A 84 4.72 -10.53 15.89
C SER A 84 4.49 -9.25 15.07
N GLY A 85 3.32 -9.10 14.45
CA GLY A 85 2.99 -8.00 13.55
C GLY A 85 3.17 -8.32 12.06
N PHE A 86 3.07 -7.31 11.21
CA PHE A 86 3.07 -7.44 9.75
C PHE A 86 4.46 -7.78 9.21
N THR A 87 4.53 -8.79 8.34
CA THR A 87 5.67 -8.96 7.43
C THR A 87 5.55 -8.02 6.24
N ILE A 88 6.64 -7.76 5.52
CA ILE A 88 6.60 -7.01 4.27
C ILE A 88 5.63 -7.67 3.28
N SER A 89 5.69 -8.99 3.11
CA SER A 89 4.82 -9.65 2.14
C SER A 89 3.34 -9.59 2.48
N GLU A 90 2.98 -9.78 3.75
CA GLU A 90 1.59 -9.69 4.19
C GLU A 90 1.05 -8.27 4.06
N LEU A 91 1.83 -7.28 4.51
CA LEU A 91 1.46 -5.88 4.40
C LEU A 91 1.20 -5.49 2.94
N MET A 92 2.17 -5.77 2.06
CA MET A 92 2.10 -5.34 0.68
C MET A 92 1.07 -6.11 -0.14
N PHE A 93 0.83 -7.38 0.19
CA PHE A 93 -0.26 -8.15 -0.41
C PHE A 93 -1.62 -7.54 -0.07
N GLN A 94 -1.85 -7.21 1.20
CA GLN A 94 -3.12 -6.60 1.62
C GLN A 94 -3.30 -5.18 1.05
N ILE A 95 -2.25 -4.35 1.04
CA ILE A 95 -2.30 -3.03 0.40
C ILE A 95 -2.65 -3.21 -1.07
N ASN A 96 -1.91 -4.04 -1.81
CA ASN A 96 -2.15 -4.24 -3.23
C ASN A 96 -3.59 -4.65 -3.53
N ASN A 97 -4.06 -5.73 -2.89
CA ASN A 97 -5.39 -6.22 -3.18
C ASN A 97 -6.47 -5.22 -2.78
N LYS A 98 -6.37 -4.54 -1.62
CA LYS A 98 -7.38 -3.55 -1.24
C LYS A 98 -7.33 -2.28 -2.10
N VAL A 99 -6.15 -1.87 -2.54
CA VAL A 99 -5.99 -0.72 -3.43
C VAL A 99 -6.57 -1.02 -4.81
N VAL A 100 -6.31 -2.20 -5.37
CA VAL A 100 -6.79 -2.61 -6.69
C VAL A 100 -8.25 -3.11 -6.66
N GLU A 101 -8.69 -3.85 -5.65
CA GLU A 101 -10.10 -4.32 -5.55
C GLU A 101 -11.09 -3.17 -5.32
N ASN A 102 -10.64 -2.02 -4.81
CA ASN A 102 -11.47 -0.82 -4.66
C ASN A 102 -11.81 -0.13 -6.00
N GLU A 103 -11.50 -0.76 -7.14
CA GLU A 103 -11.99 -0.43 -8.48
C GLU A 103 -13.53 -0.39 -8.61
N GLU A 104 -14.30 -0.86 -7.60
CA GLU A 104 -15.78 -0.82 -7.61
C GLU A 104 -16.36 0.61 -7.79
N ASP A 105 -15.58 1.66 -7.58
CA ASP A 105 -15.98 3.06 -7.79
C ASP A 105 -15.59 3.65 -9.17
N ASN A 106 -15.26 2.81 -10.17
CA ASN A 106 -14.73 3.20 -11.49
C ASN A 106 -13.39 3.97 -11.42
N ILE A 107 -12.59 3.72 -10.39
CA ILE A 107 -11.29 4.35 -10.26
C ILE A 107 -10.20 3.32 -10.52
N ASP A 108 -9.64 3.36 -11.73
CA ASP A 108 -8.49 2.56 -12.09
C ASP A 108 -7.21 3.27 -11.63
N ILE A 109 -6.67 2.86 -10.48
CA ILE A 109 -5.40 3.40 -9.97
C ILE A 109 -4.21 3.06 -10.88
N SER A 110 -4.35 2.07 -11.78
CA SER A 110 -3.32 1.72 -12.75
C SER A 110 -3.24 2.70 -13.92
N GLU A 111 -4.30 3.48 -14.15
CA GLU A 111 -4.35 4.55 -15.16
C GLU A 111 -3.98 5.94 -14.61
N GLN A 112 -3.81 6.07 -13.29
CA GLN A 112 -3.44 7.35 -12.66
C GLN A 112 -1.96 7.67 -12.83
N ASP A 113 -1.58 8.95 -12.84
CA ASP A 113 -0.17 9.35 -12.84
C ASP A 113 0.59 8.84 -11.60
N ALA A 114 -0.10 8.50 -10.50
CA ALA A 114 0.49 8.03 -9.24
C ALA A 114 0.50 6.48 -9.12
N VAL A 115 1.33 5.79 -9.92
CA VAL A 115 1.29 4.31 -9.97
C VAL A 115 2.31 3.59 -9.10
N PHE A 116 3.27 4.28 -8.46
CA PHE A 116 4.37 3.63 -7.75
C PHE A 116 4.31 3.82 -6.24
N PHE A 117 4.40 2.72 -5.49
CA PHE A 117 4.55 2.74 -4.04
C PHE A 117 5.96 3.21 -3.64
N GLU A 118 6.04 4.25 -2.80
CA GLU A 118 7.32 4.78 -2.29
C GLU A 118 7.49 4.62 -0.78
N GLY A 119 6.43 4.21 -0.08
CA GLY A 119 6.49 3.88 1.34
C GLY A 119 5.28 4.31 2.13
N LEU A 120 5.42 4.20 3.45
CA LEU A 120 4.40 4.58 4.43
C LEU A 120 4.99 5.59 5.42
N GLU A 121 4.21 6.62 5.73
CA GLU A 121 4.53 7.65 6.70
C GLU A 121 3.51 7.63 7.83
N TYR A 122 3.98 7.55 9.08
CA TYR A 122 3.09 7.56 10.23
C TYR A 122 2.44 8.94 10.39
N LEU A 123 1.11 8.97 10.42
CA LEU A 123 0.35 10.17 10.72
C LEU A 123 0.24 10.34 12.23
N THR A 124 0.60 11.52 12.73
CA THR A 124 0.54 11.85 14.15
C THR A 124 -0.81 12.44 14.57
N ASP A 125 -1.66 12.75 13.61
CA ASP A 125 -2.96 13.34 13.85
C ASP A 125 -3.96 12.24 14.26
N ASP A 126 -4.83 12.57 15.21
CA ASP A 126 -5.87 11.64 15.65
C ASP A 126 -6.92 11.49 14.54
N ASP A 127 -7.04 10.27 14.02
CA ASP A 127 -8.11 9.90 13.11
C ASP A 127 -9.42 9.68 13.90
N PRO A 128 -10.50 10.43 13.60
CA PRO A 128 -11.75 10.33 14.34
C PRO A 128 -12.43 8.96 14.18
N ASP A 129 -12.22 8.28 13.06
CA ASP A 129 -12.77 6.96 12.77
C ASP A 129 -11.89 5.84 13.37
N TYR A 130 -10.62 6.14 13.63
CA TYR A 130 -9.61 5.17 14.08
C TYR A 130 -8.79 5.59 15.32
N THR A 131 -9.45 6.15 16.34
CA THR A 131 -8.85 6.66 17.61
C THR A 131 -7.89 5.76 18.41
N GLN A 132 -7.80 4.46 18.11
CA GLN A 132 -6.87 3.52 18.77
C GLN A 132 -5.99 2.73 17.78
N THR A 133 -6.04 3.07 16.50
CA THR A 133 -5.29 2.37 15.45
C THR A 133 -4.28 3.33 14.84
N LYS A 134 -3.05 2.85 14.61
CA LYS A 134 -2.05 3.68 13.94
C LYS A 134 -2.44 3.86 12.48
N VAL A 135 -2.48 5.11 12.06
CA VAL A 135 -2.73 5.50 10.67
C VAL A 135 -1.42 5.84 9.99
N TYR A 136 -1.24 5.31 8.79
CA TYR A 136 -0.08 5.60 7.94
C TYR A 136 -0.57 6.16 6.61
N TYR A 137 0.05 7.21 6.13
CA TYR A 137 -0.16 7.72 4.78
C TYR A 137 0.72 6.96 3.79
N MET A 138 0.13 6.48 2.70
CA MET A 138 0.85 5.85 1.60
C MET A 138 1.39 6.91 0.66
N ILE A 139 2.71 6.92 0.52
CA ILE A 139 3.40 7.80 -0.40
C ILE A 139 3.39 7.13 -1.76
N LEU A 140 2.75 7.80 -2.72
CA LEU A 140 2.70 7.40 -4.11
C LEU A 140 3.57 8.34 -4.96
N GLY A 141 4.36 7.76 -5.85
CA GLY A 141 5.19 8.47 -6.81
C GLY A 141 4.57 8.48 -8.21
N SER A 142 4.90 9.53 -8.97
CA SER A 142 4.58 9.71 -10.40
C SER A 142 5.78 9.44 -11.30
#